data_AF-A0A833VMI1-F1
#
_entry.id   AF-A0A833VMI1-F1
#
_cell.length_a   1.000
_cell.length_b   1.000
_cell.length_c   1.000
_cell.angle_alpha   90.00
_cell.angle_beta   90.00
_cell.angle_gamma   90.00
#
_symmetry.space_group_name_H-M   'P 1'
#
loop_
_entity.id
_entity.type
_entity.pdbx_description
1 polymer ?
#
loop_
_entity_poly.entity_id
_entity_poly.type
_entity_poly.pdbx_seq_one_letter_code
_entity_poly.pdbx_strand_id
1 'polypeptide(L)' 'MLGETSCPPPNRRSCKRPQDLPDGWTVQERVRLSGKSAGKTDKFFIEPGTRKKFRSMPEVRRHLGMADP' A
#
# COMPACT_ATOMS: atom_id res chain seq x y z
N MET A 1 16.69 21.98 -22.72
CA MET A 1 16.56 20.92 -23.74
C MET A 1 17.77 20.00 -23.54
N LEU A 2 17.73 18.69 -23.28
CA LEU A 2 16.74 17.63 -23.04
C LEU A 2 17.33 16.87 -21.82
N GLY A 3 16.62 16.54 -20.75
CA GLY A 3 15.67 15.43 -20.75
C GLY A 3 16.31 14.08 -20.36
N GLU A 4 17.28 14.01 -19.45
CA GLU A 4 17.77 12.73 -18.90
C GLU A 4 17.20 12.48 -17.51
N THR A 5 15.96 12.00 -17.45
CA THR A 5 15.51 11.19 -16.32
C THR A 5 15.56 9.74 -16.76
N SER A 6 16.72 9.11 -16.57
CA SER A 6 16.83 7.65 -16.54
C SER A 6 15.97 7.17 -15.37
N CYS A 7 14.73 6.83 -15.67
CA CYS A 7 13.86 6.13 -14.75
C CYS A 7 14.60 4.87 -14.30
N PRO A 8 14.90 4.68 -13.00
CA PRO A 8 15.31 3.36 -12.56
C PRO A 8 14.18 2.39 -12.95
N PRO A 9 14.49 1.20 -13.49
CA PRO A 9 13.47 0.21 -13.79
C PRO A 9 12.59 0.01 -12.55
N PRO A 10 11.27 -0.22 -12.69
CA PRO A 10 10.43 -0.52 -11.53
C PRO A 10 11.06 -1.73 -10.86
N ASN A 11 11.75 -1.47 -9.75
CA ASN A 11 12.44 -2.48 -8.99
C ASN A 11 11.36 -3.45 -8.54
N ARG A 12 11.27 -4.55 -9.29
CA ARG A 12 10.50 -5.75 -9.06
C ARG A 12 10.98 -6.36 -7.75
N ARG A 13 10.70 -5.70 -6.63
CA ARG A 13 10.90 -6.21 -5.29
C ARG A 13 9.56 -6.33 -4.59
N SER A 14 9.00 -7.49 -4.92
CA SER A 14 8.26 -8.36 -4.01
C SER A 14 6.75 -8.15 -3.95
N CYS A 15 6.08 -8.95 -4.77
CA CYS A 15 4.91 -9.73 -4.37
C CYS A 15 5.15 -10.46 -3.02
N LYS A 16 5.24 -9.73 -1.90
CA LYS A 16 5.22 -10.31 -0.55
C LYS A 16 3.78 -10.70 -0.23
N ARG A 17 3.37 -11.87 -0.76
CA ARG A 17 2.28 -12.76 -0.27
C ARG A 17 0.91 -12.12 0.01
N PRO A 18 -0.15 -12.93 0.15
CA PRO A 18 -1.43 -12.45 0.63
C PRO A 18 -1.20 -11.81 2.00
N GLN A 19 -1.68 -10.59 2.10
CA GLN A 19 -1.70 -9.80 3.31
C GLN A 19 -2.48 -10.64 4.33
N ASP A 20 -1.92 -10.94 5.52
CA ASP A 20 -2.58 -11.67 6.62
C ASP A 20 -3.77 -10.87 7.18
N LEU A 21 -4.71 -10.54 6.30
CA LEU A 21 -5.94 -9.84 6.61
C LEU A 21 -7.01 -10.90 6.77
N PRO A 22 -7.92 -10.73 7.75
CA PRO A 22 -9.14 -11.51 7.80
C PRO A 22 -9.91 -11.44 6.47
N ASP A 23 -10.80 -12.40 6.24
CA ASP A 23 -11.67 -12.39 5.09
C ASP A 23 -12.49 -11.09 4.98
N GLY A 24 -12.68 -10.63 3.74
CA GLY A 24 -13.47 -9.42 3.43
C GLY A 24 -12.68 -8.11 3.42
N TRP A 25 -11.41 -8.10 3.81
CA TRP A 25 -10.59 -6.89 3.69
C TRP A 25 -10.24 -6.59 2.24
N THR A 26 -10.40 -5.32 1.84
CA THR A 26 -10.08 -4.85 0.49
C THR A 26 -8.79 -4.06 0.48
N VAL A 27 -7.94 -4.31 -0.51
CA VAL A 27 -6.68 -3.57 -0.70
C VAL A 27 -6.80 -2.71 -1.94
N GLN A 28 -6.67 -1.40 -1.79
CA GLN A 28 -6.61 -0.46 -2.90
C GLN A 28 -5.19 0.03 -3.11
N GLU A 29 -4.70 -0.13 -4.33
CA GLU A 29 -3.44 0.42 -4.77
C GLU A 29 -3.72 1.71 -5.55
N ARG A 30 -3.15 2.83 -5.11
CA ARG A 30 -3.26 4.11 -5.81
C ARG A 30 -1.89 4.59 -6.26
N VAL A 31 -1.75 4.83 -7.56
CA VAL A 31 -0.56 5.44 -8.13
C VAL A 31 -0.61 6.96 -7.88
N ARG A 32 0.48 7.53 -7.38
CA ARG A 32 0.67 8.97 -7.26
C ARG A 32 0.87 9.56 -8.65
N LEU A 33 0.04 10.52 -9.04
CA LEU A 33 0.07 11.09 -10.39
C LEU A 33 0.99 12.31 -10.54
N SER A 34 1.36 12.97 -9.43
CA SER A 34 2.07 14.26 -9.48
C SER A 34 3.18 14.39 -8.43
N GLY A 35 4.05 15.39 -8.64
CA GLY A 35 5.16 15.74 -7.76
C GLY A 35 6.37 14.82 -7.87
N LYS A 36 7.36 15.02 -6.99
CA LYS A 36 8.64 14.27 -6.97
C LYS A 36 8.47 12.75 -6.74
N SER A 37 7.29 12.32 -6.30
CA SER A 37 6.96 10.92 -6.05
C SER A 37 5.93 10.35 -7.03
N ALA A 38 5.66 11.04 -8.15
CA ALA A 38 4.81 10.50 -9.21
C ALA A 38 5.31 9.12 -9.65
N GLY A 39 4.38 8.21 -9.95
CA GLY A 39 4.67 6.81 -10.31
C GLY A 39 4.84 5.87 -9.11
N LYS A 40 4.97 6.37 -7.87
CA LYS A 40 4.94 5.50 -6.68
C LYS A 40 3.52 5.06 -6.37
N THR A 41 3.37 3.83 -5.86
CA THR A 41 2.07 3.25 -5.48
C THR A 41 1.91 3.25 -3.98
N ASP A 42 0.82 3.83 -3.49
CA ASP A 42 0.36 3.71 -2.11
C ASP A 42 -0.61 2.54 -1.98
N LYS A 43 -0.52 1.80 -0.87
CA LYS A 43 -1.47 0.74 -0.52
C LYS A 43 -2.40 1.24 0.59
N PHE A 44 -3.69 1.03 0.40
CA PHE A 44 -4.73 1.30 1.39
C PHE A 44 -5.48 0.01 1.71
N PHE A 45 -5.68 -0.26 2.98
CA PHE A 45 -6.38 -1.42 3.49
C PHE A 45 -7.74 -0.97 3.98
N ILE A 46 -8.81 -1.64 3.59
CA ILE A 46 -10.18 -1.21 3.84
C ILE A 46 -10.91 -2.30 4.60
N GLU A 47 -11.40 -1.93 5.79
CA GLU A 47 -12.16 -2.81 6.66
C GLU A 47 -13.56 -3.12 6.07
N PRO A 48 -13.96 -4.40 6.00
CA PRO A 48 -15.33 -4.75 5.64
C PRO A 48 -16.29 -4.26 6.74
N GLY A 49 -17.38 -3.59 6.35
CA GLY A 49 -18.38 -3.06 7.27
C GLY A 49 -18.21 -1.58 7.57
N THR A 50 -17.14 -1.16 8.25
CA THR A 50 -16.96 0.27 8.59
C THR A 50 -16.43 1.11 7.42
N ARG A 51 -15.82 0.46 6.40
CA ARG A 51 -15.04 1.10 5.32
C ARG A 51 -13.88 1.97 5.83
N LYS A 52 -13.41 1.73 7.05
CA LYS A 52 -12.23 2.42 7.60
C LYS A 52 -11.01 2.08 6.76
N LYS A 53 -10.24 3.11 6.40
CA LYS A 53 -9.05 3.00 5.56
C LYS A 53 -7.80 3.11 6.41
N PHE A 54 -6.88 2.18 6.19
CA PHE A 54 -5.59 2.14 6.85
C PHE A 54 -4.48 2.28 5.81
N ARG A 55 -3.40 2.94 6.19
CA ARG A 55 -2.28 3.25 5.27
C ARG A 55 -1.13 2.25 5.37
N SER A 56 -1.22 1.27 6.28
CA SER A 56 -0.18 0.26 6.49
C SER A 56 -0.71 -0.98 7.20
N MET A 57 -0.05 -2.13 7.00
CA MET A 57 -0.37 -3.38 7.69
C MET A 57 -0.19 -3.30 9.22
N PRO A 58 0.87 -2.67 9.78
CA PRO A 58 0.97 -2.50 11.24
C PRO A 58 -0.20 -1.73 11.84
N GLU A 59 -0.75 -0.76 11.09
CA GLU A 59 -1.93 -0.02 11.53
C GLU A 59 -3.19 -0.90 11.57
N VAL A 60 -3.35 -1.78 10.57
CA VAL A 60 -4.41 -2.81 10.59
C VAL A 60 -4.25 -3.75 11.77
N ARG A 61 -3.05 -4.27 12.02
CA ARG A 61 -2.79 -5.19 13.15
C ARG A 61 -3.13 -4.56 14.50
N ARG A 62 -2.76 -3.29 14.72
CA ARG A 62 -3.14 -2.55 15.93
C ARG A 62 -4.66 -2.41 16.04
N HIS A 63 -5.34 -2.12 14.94
CA HIS A 63 -6.80 -2.00 14.93
C HIS A 63 -7.49 -3.35 15.21
N LEU A 64 -6.92 -4.46 14.74
CA LEU A 64 -7.40 -5.82 15.00
C LEU A 64 -6.98 -6.37 16.39
N GLY A 65 -6.21 -5.63 17.18
CA GLY A 65 -5.66 -6.12 18.45
C GLY A 65 -4.64 -7.25 18.29
N MET A 66 -4.09 -7.45 17.09
CA MET A 66 -3.10 -8.48 16.75
C MET A 66 -1.65 -8.04 17.03
N ALA A 67 -1.45 -7.05 17.90
CA ALA A 67 -0.10 -6.67 18.33
C ALA A 67 0.40 -7.72 19.33
N ASP A 68 1.56 -8.34 19.04
CA ASP A 68 2.31 -9.09 20.05
C ASP A 68 2.55 -8.17 21.26
N PRO A 69 2.31 -8.66 22.51
CA PRO A 69 2.45 -7.88 23.73
C PRO A 69 3.87 -7.30 23.93
#